data_AF-A0A8I0HA64-F1
#
_entry.id   AF-A0A8I0HA64-F1
#
_cell.length_a   1.000
_cell.length_b   1.000
_cell.length_c   1.000
_cell.angle_alpha   90.00
_cell.angle_beta   90.00
_cell.angle_gamma   90.00
#
_symmetry.space_group_name_H-M   'P 1'
#
loop_
_entity.id
_entity.type
_entity.pdbx_description
1 polymer ?
#
loop_
_entity_poly.entity_id
_entity_poly.type
_entity_poly.pdbx_seq_one_letter_code
_entity_poly.pdbx_strand_id
1 'polypeptide(L)' 'MSNRVITINRMFGSNGRIIGKALAEELGFKFYDKELIEMASREKNIPFDEFARVDE' A
#
# COMPACT_ATOMS: atom_id res chain seq x y z
N MET A 1 18.77 -1.76 -14.40
CA MET A 1 18.02 -2.78 -13.64
C MET A 1 16.61 -2.26 -13.45
N SER A 2 15.60 -3.07 -13.75
CA SER A 2 14.19 -2.67 -13.64
C SER A 2 13.68 -2.97 -12.23
N ASN A 3 13.18 -1.95 -11.52
CA ASN A 3 12.51 -2.16 -10.25
C ASN A 3 11.18 -2.86 -10.49
N ARG A 4 10.92 -3.99 -9.80
CA ARG A 4 9.64 -4.71 -9.90
C ARG A 4 8.70 -4.20 -8.82
N VAL A 5 7.53 -3.73 -9.22
CA VAL A 5 6.47 -3.23 -8.33
C VAL A 5 5.23 -4.10 -8.54
N ILE A 6 4.61 -4.53 -7.44
CA ILE A 6 3.37 -5.32 -7.46
C ILE A 6 2.31 -4.52 -6.71
N THR A 7 1.20 -4.24 -7.38
CA THR A 7 0.06 -3.52 -6.80
C THR A 7 -1.10 -4.50 -6.66
N ILE A 8 -1.66 -4.60 -5.45
CA ILE A 8 -2.80 -5.47 -5.14
C ILE A 8 -3.98 -4.59 -4.76
N ASN A 9 -4.96 -4.50 -5.65
CA ASN A 9 -6.26 -3.92 -5.30
C ASN A 9 -7.01 -4.90 -4.39
N ARG A 10 -7.74 -4.36 -3.41
CA ARG A 10 -8.52 -5.17 -2.46
C ARG A 10 -9.88 -4.54 -2.19
N MET A 11 -10.89 -5.38 -2.01
CA MET A 11 -12.16 -4.96 -1.41
C MET A 11 -12.12 -5.15 0.11
N PHE A 12 -12.95 -4.42 0.86
CA PHE A 12 -13.14 -4.65 2.28
C PHE A 12 -13.52 -6.12 2.56
N GLY A 13 -12.90 -6.74 3.56
CA GLY A 13 -13.12 -8.15 3.91
C GLY A 13 -12.45 -9.19 3.00
N SER A 14 -11.75 -8.80 1.93
CA SER A 14 -11.09 -9.73 0.99
C SER A 14 -9.80 -10.38 1.52
N ASN A 15 -9.32 -9.99 2.70
CA ASN A 15 -8.00 -10.37 3.22
C ASN A 15 -6.82 -10.00 2.32
N GLY A 16 -6.99 -9.10 1.34
CA GLY A 16 -5.93 -8.71 0.40
C GLY A 16 -4.64 -8.21 1.07
N ARG A 17 -4.75 -7.58 2.24
CA ARG A 17 -3.59 -7.15 3.05
C ARG A 17 -2.74 -8.33 3.54
N ILE A 18 -3.37 -9.43 3.95
CA ILE A 18 -2.68 -10.62 4.44
C ILE A 18 -1.92 -11.27 3.28
N ILE A 19 -2.58 -11.40 2.13
CA ILE A 19 -1.99 -11.98 0.91
C ILE A 19 -0.80 -11.13 0.45
N GLY A 20 -0.95 -9.80 0.39
CA GLY A 20 0.13 -8.92 -0.05
C GLY A 20 1.35 -8.95 0.87
N LYS A 21 1.12 -9.08 2.19
CA LYS A 21 2.22 -9.21 3.16
C LYS A 21 2.97 -10.53 3.00
N ALA A 22 2.24 -11.65 2.91
CA ALA A 22 2.85 -12.97 2.71
C ALA A 22 3.65 -13.03 1.39
N LEU A 23 3.08 -12.50 0.30
CA LEU A 23 3.76 -12.42 -0.98
C LEU A 23 5.05 -11.59 -0.92
N ALA A 24 5.02 -10.45 -0.22
CA ALA A 24 6.18 -9.61 -0.06
C ALA A 24 7.29 -10.30 0.74
N GLU A 25 6.94 -11.00 1.83
CA GLU A 25 7.90 -11.79 2.62
C GLU A 25 8.53 -12.91 1.78
N GLU A 26 7.75 -13.64 0.99
CA GLU A 26 8.23 -14.74 0.15
C GLU A 26 9.14 -14.26 -1.00
N LEU A 27 8.83 -13.10 -1.59
CA LEU A 27 9.64 -12.52 -2.67
C LEU A 27 10.79 -11.63 -2.18
N GLY A 28 10.89 -11.38 -0.87
CA GLY A 28 11.87 -10.44 -0.30
C GLY A 28 11.61 -8.98 -0.66
N PHE A 29 10.35 -8.60 -0.88
CA PHE A 29 9.93 -7.26 -1.25
C PHE A 29 9.55 -6.46 0.00
N LYS A 30 9.70 -5.14 -0.07
CA LYS A 30 9.09 -4.26 0.94
C LYS A 30 7.58 -4.20 0.70
N PHE A 31 6.81 -4.38 1.75
CA PHE A 31 5.35 -4.26 1.74
C PHE A 31 4.94 -2.86 2.19
N TYR A 32 4.06 -2.23 1.43
CA TYR A 32 3.55 -0.90 1.75
C TYR A 32 2.03 -0.89 1.61
N ASP A 33 1.36 -0.49 2.69
CA ASP A 33 -0.09 -0.34 2.79
C ASP A 33 -0.34 1.11 3.25
N LYS A 34 -0.75 1.32 4.52
CA LYS A 34 -0.99 2.66 5.07
C LYS A 34 0.22 3.60 5.12
N GLU A 35 1.43 3.06 5.25
CA GLU A 35 2.66 3.87 5.26
C GLU A 35 2.90 4.58 3.92
N LEU A 36 2.42 4.02 2.80
CA LEU A 36 2.54 4.65 1.49
C LEU A 36 1.66 5.90 1.40
N ILE A 37 0.47 5.82 1.99
CA ILE A 37 -0.48 6.94 2.10
C ILE A 37 0.11 8.04 2.98
N GLU A 38 0.72 7.67 4.11
CA GLU A 38 1.35 8.64 5.01
C GLU A 38 2.55 9.33 4.35
N MET A 39 3.41 8.57 3.65
CA MET A 39 4.53 9.14 2.88
C MET A 39 4.03 10.08 1.77
N ALA A 40 3.01 9.67 1.02
CA ALA A 40 2.42 10.48 -0.05
C ALA A 40 1.76 11.76 0.48
N SER A 41 1.05 11.67 1.62
CA SER A 41 0.46 12.81 2.33
C SER A 41 1.51 13.84 2.72
N ARG A 42 2.64 13.39 3.30
CA ARG A 42 3.77 14.25 3.68
C ARG A 42 4.43 14.92 2.48
N GLU A 43 4.64 14.20 1.37
CA GLU A 43 5.23 14.79 0.16
C GLU A 43 4.30 15.77 -0.55
N LYS A 44 2.99 15.50 -0.56
CA LYS A 44 2.00 16.33 -1.27
C LYS A 44 1.44 17.48 -0.45
N ASN A 45 1.77 17.56 0.85
CA ASN A 45 1.19 18.53 1.80
C ASN A 45 -0.35 18.45 1.87
N ILE A 46 -0.89 17.24 1.65
CA ILE A 46 -2.34 16.96 1.67
C ILE A 46 -2.62 16.17 2.95
N PRO A 47 -3.64 16.51 3.75
CA PRO A 47 -3.96 15.80 4.99
C PRO A 47 -4.16 14.30 4.78
N PHE A 48 -3.61 13.48 5.69
CA PHE A 48 -3.73 12.01 5.64
C PHE A 48 -5.20 11.55 5.54
N ASP A 49 -6.09 12.20 6.29
CA ASP A 49 -7.53 11.90 6.29
C ASP A 49 -8.17 12.10 4.91
N GLU A 50 -7.63 13.01 4.10
CA GLU A 50 -8.14 13.26 2.76
C GLU A 50 -7.75 12.14 1.80
N PHE A 51 -6.53 11.62 1.89
CA PHE A 51 -6.10 10.45 1.12
C PHE A 51 -6.75 9.16 1.60
N ALA A 52 -6.89 8.96 2.91
CA ALA A 52 -7.47 7.76 3.50
C ALA A 52 -8.95 7.58 3.10
N ARG A 53 -9.68 8.67 2.83
CA ARG A 53 -11.04 8.61 2.28
C ARG A 53 -11.12 8.12 0.83
N VAL A 54 -10.05 8.28 0.05
CA VAL A 54 -10.01 7.86 -1.36
C VAL A 54 -9.45 6.44 -1.49
N ASP A 55 -8.86 5.89 -0.42
CA ASP A 55 -8.27 4.55 -0.38
C ASP A 55 -9.28 3.42 -0.13
N GLU A 56 -10.57 3.66 -0.42
CA GLU A 56 -11.66 2.66 -0.40
C GLU A 56 -12.57 2.75 -1.62
#